data_AF-A0A3Z3HU21-F1
#
_entry.id   AF-A0A3Z3HU21-F1
#
_cell.length_a   1.000
_cell.length_b   1.000
_cell.length_c   1.000
_cell.angle_alpha   90.00
_cell.angle_beta   90.00
_cell.angle_gamma   90.00
#
_symmetry.space_group_name_H-M   'P 1'
#
loop_
_entity.id
_entity.type
_entity.pdbx_description
1 polymer ?
#
loop_
_entity_poly.entity_id
_entity_poly.type
_entity_poly.pdbx_seq_one_letter_code
_entity_poly.pdbx_strand_id
1 'polypeptide(L)'
;MIRHIAIFLCSLLMCSTTFADSVTSVSLGALLTALNERMLLMKDVAAYKMKHHLPIEDFTREQNVFAEAEEEAKNNGLDPHSITPFIRSLMDASKAIQYRYLAQWRTGPEPSFPIQTLSVTRQRIRQLDNQMLIIISQRLMVGAFSHEDMVWLRTHFNAPNLNESDISDVLAALSLVRRAR
;
A
#
# COMPACT_ATOMS: atom_id res chain seq x y z
N MET A 1 -25.25 -43.57 39.16
CA MET A 1 -24.67 -43.59 37.80
C MET A 1 -25.37 -42.64 36.80
N ILE A 2 -25.90 -41.48 37.21
CA ILE A 2 -26.63 -40.58 36.27
C ILE A 2 -26.19 -39.10 36.40
N ARG A 3 -25.15 -38.78 37.19
CA ARG A 3 -24.76 -37.38 37.47
C ARG A 3 -23.40 -36.94 36.90
N HIS A 4 -22.90 -37.64 35.88
CA HIS A 4 -21.65 -37.28 35.20
C HIS A 4 -21.80 -37.14 33.68
N ILE A 5 -22.98 -37.44 33.12
CA ILE A 5 -23.22 -37.37 31.66
C ILE A 5 -23.50 -35.93 31.20
N ALA A 6 -23.96 -35.04 32.08
CA ALA A 6 -24.34 -33.68 31.70
C ALA A 6 -23.19 -32.66 31.59
N ILE A 7 -21.97 -32.99 32.03
CA ILE A 7 -20.84 -32.04 32.04
C ILE A 7 -19.93 -32.18 30.82
N PHE A 8 -20.05 -33.28 30.06
CA PHE A 8 -19.13 -33.56 28.94
C PHE A 8 -19.58 -32.99 27.59
N LEU A 9 -20.73 -32.31 27.51
CA LEU A 9 -21.28 -31.81 26.24
C LEU A 9 -21.06 -30.32 25.95
N CYS A 10 -20.43 -29.56 26.87
CA CYS A 10 -20.22 -28.11 26.70
C CYS A 10 -18.79 -27.69 26.35
N SER A 11 -17.82 -28.61 26.24
CA SER A 11 -16.41 -28.24 26.03
C SER A 11 -15.94 -28.25 24.57
N LEU A 12 -16.80 -28.57 23.59
CA LEU A 12 -16.38 -28.76 22.20
C LEU A 12 -16.62 -27.56 21.26
N LEU A 13 -17.03 -26.39 21.78
CA LEU A 13 -17.43 -25.23 20.96
C LEU A 13 -16.52 -24.00 21.07
N MET A 14 -15.29 -24.14 21.60
CA MET A 14 -14.38 -23.00 21.84
C MET A 14 -12.97 -23.23 21.28
N CYS A 15 -12.83 -23.54 19.98
CA CYS A 15 -11.51 -23.60 19.36
C CYS A 15 -11.54 -23.33 17.84
N SER A 16 -12.11 -22.21 17.41
CA SER A 16 -12.13 -21.87 15.97
C SER A 16 -11.81 -20.41 15.64
N THR A 17 -11.53 -19.53 16.61
CA THR A 17 -11.33 -18.10 16.34
C THR A 17 -9.87 -17.66 16.22
N THR A 18 -8.88 -18.47 16.60
CA THR A 18 -7.47 -18.04 16.67
C THR A 18 -6.73 -18.02 15.32
N PHE A 19 -7.20 -18.76 14.31
CA PHE A 19 -6.52 -18.82 13.01
C PHE A 19 -6.82 -17.63 12.09
N ALA A 20 -8.03 -17.06 12.16
CA ALA A 20 -8.43 -15.95 11.30
C ALA A 20 -7.65 -14.65 11.63
N ASP A 21 -7.44 -14.35 12.92
CA ASP A 21 -6.68 -13.18 13.39
C ASP A 21 -5.21 -13.21 12.98
N SER A 22 -4.63 -14.41 12.90
CA SER A 22 -3.22 -14.59 12.52
C SER A 22 -3.01 -14.22 11.05
N VAL A 23 -3.93 -14.62 10.16
CA VAL A 23 -3.84 -14.36 8.72
C VAL A 23 -4.11 -12.89 8.40
N THR A 24 -5.09 -12.26 9.07
CA THR A 24 -5.38 -10.83 8.89
C THR A 24 -4.20 -9.96 9.31
N SER A 25 -3.62 -10.22 10.48
CA SER A 25 -2.45 -9.49 11.00
C SER A 25 -1.23 -9.59 10.05
N VAL A 26 -0.92 -10.79 9.55
CA VAL A 26 0.18 -11.00 8.59
C VAL A 26 -0.06 -10.23 7.29
N SER A 27 -1.29 -10.24 6.75
CA SER A 27 -1.62 -9.50 5.53
C SER A 27 -1.50 -7.98 5.72
N LEU A 28 -1.89 -7.46 6.89
CA LEU A 28 -1.82 -6.03 7.19
C LEU A 28 -0.37 -5.53 7.33
N GLY A 29 0.48 -6.31 8.01
CA GLY A 29 1.91 -6.03 8.11
C GLY A 29 2.63 -6.08 6.75
N ALA A 30 2.26 -7.04 5.90
CA ALA A 30 2.80 -7.14 4.55
C ALA A 30 2.39 -5.94 3.67
N LEU A 31 1.13 -5.50 3.76
CA LEU A 31 0.64 -4.31 3.05
C LEU A 31 1.41 -3.06 3.49
N LEU A 32 1.54 -2.87 4.80
CA LEU A 32 2.30 -1.76 5.37
C LEU A 32 3.76 -1.74 4.88
N THR A 33 4.40 -2.91 4.85
CA THR A 33 5.79 -3.05 4.40
C THR A 33 5.91 -2.59 2.95
N ALA A 34 5.01 -3.05 2.08
CA ALA A 34 5.01 -2.67 0.67
C ALA A 34 4.75 -1.16 0.47
N LEU A 35 3.84 -0.56 1.25
CA LEU A 35 3.58 0.88 1.24
C LEU A 35 4.83 1.69 1.61
N ASN A 36 5.49 1.32 2.72
CA ASN A 36 6.70 1.99 3.19
C ASN A 36 7.85 1.85 2.18
N GLU A 37 8.10 0.64 1.68
CA GLU A 37 9.12 0.40 0.65
C GLU A 37 8.87 1.24 -0.60
N ARG A 38 7.61 1.34 -1.04
CA ARG A 38 7.26 2.13 -2.22
C ARG A 38 7.55 3.62 -2.01
N MET A 39 7.22 4.16 -0.83
CA MET A 39 7.48 5.56 -0.51
C MET A 39 8.98 5.86 -0.38
N LEU A 40 9.77 4.92 0.14
CA LEU A 40 11.24 5.08 0.26
C LEU A 40 11.93 5.29 -1.09
N LEU A 41 11.42 4.68 -2.17
CA LEU A 41 11.98 4.84 -3.52
C LEU A 41 11.88 6.27 -4.05
N MET A 42 11.00 7.11 -3.48
CA MET A 42 10.74 8.45 -4.00
C MET A 42 11.92 9.41 -3.82
N LYS A 43 12.82 9.15 -2.88
CA LYS A 43 14.08 9.89 -2.76
C LYS A 43 14.96 9.70 -4.01
N ASP A 44 15.13 8.46 -4.43
CA ASP A 44 15.95 8.13 -5.60
C ASP A 44 15.30 8.63 -6.89
N VAL A 45 13.97 8.52 -7.00
CA VAL A 45 13.22 9.10 -8.13
C VAL A 45 13.43 10.62 -8.20
N ALA A 46 13.32 11.33 -7.07
CA ALA A 46 13.54 12.76 -7.02
C ALA A 46 14.98 13.14 -7.41
N ALA A 47 15.98 12.44 -6.85
CA ALA A 47 17.38 12.69 -7.15
C ALA A 47 17.72 12.42 -8.61
N TYR A 48 17.20 11.33 -9.19
CA TYR A 48 17.35 11.03 -10.61
C TYR A 48 16.74 12.13 -11.48
N LYS A 49 15.47 12.49 -11.24
CA LYS A 49 14.79 13.52 -12.03
C LYS A 49 15.49 14.86 -11.93
N MET A 50 15.98 15.23 -10.75
CA MET A 50 16.77 16.44 -10.54
C MET A 50 18.05 16.43 -11.39
N LYS A 51 18.83 15.34 -11.35
CA LYS A 51 20.07 15.19 -12.13
C LYS A 51 19.85 15.33 -13.63
N HIS A 52 18.74 14.79 -14.12
CA HIS A 52 18.42 14.70 -15.53
C HIS A 52 17.46 15.81 -16.01
N HIS A 53 17.15 16.79 -15.16
CA HIS A 53 16.21 17.88 -15.44
C HIS A 53 14.84 17.40 -15.95
N LEU A 54 14.35 16.29 -15.38
CA LEU A 54 13.05 15.72 -15.73
C LEU A 54 11.95 16.29 -14.82
N PRO A 55 10.74 16.51 -15.33
CA PRO A 55 9.62 16.98 -14.53
C PRO A 55 9.15 15.92 -13.51
N ILE A 56 8.56 16.38 -12.40
CA ILE A 56 7.95 15.49 -11.41
C ILE A 56 6.66 14.89 -11.98
N GLU A 57 5.80 15.72 -12.56
CA GLU A 57 4.60 15.30 -13.28
C GLU A 57 4.94 14.69 -14.64
N ASP A 58 4.30 13.58 -14.94
CA ASP A 58 4.42 12.89 -16.23
C ASP A 58 3.05 12.30 -16.55
N PHE A 59 2.16 13.13 -17.13
CA PHE A 59 0.76 12.77 -17.34
C PHE A 59 0.62 11.49 -18.16
N THR A 60 1.42 11.33 -19.22
CA THR A 60 1.39 10.12 -20.05
C THR A 60 1.77 8.89 -19.23
N ARG A 61 2.81 8.97 -18.38
CA ARG A 61 3.17 7.86 -17.51
C ARG A 61 2.11 7.59 -16.43
N GLU A 62 1.53 8.63 -15.83
CA GLU A 62 0.48 8.50 -14.81
C GLU A 62 -0.73 7.73 -15.36
N GLN A 63 -1.18 8.06 -16.57
CA GLN A 63 -2.26 7.34 -17.23
C GLN A 63 -1.90 5.87 -17.51
N ASN A 64 -0.66 5.58 -17.92
CA ASN A 64 -0.20 4.20 -18.10
C ASN A 64 -0.17 3.42 -16.78
N VAL A 65 0.23 4.04 -15.67
CA VAL A 65 0.20 3.40 -14.34
C VAL A 65 -1.23 3.04 -13.94
N PHE A 66 -2.21 3.92 -14.19
CA PHE A 66 -3.61 3.63 -13.89
C PHE A 66 -4.15 2.48 -14.74
N ALA A 67 -3.88 2.47 -16.04
CA ALA A 67 -4.30 1.39 -16.93
C ALA A 67 -3.68 0.04 -16.54
N GLU A 68 -2.37 0.02 -16.24
CA GLU A 68 -1.67 -1.18 -15.76
C GLU A 68 -2.25 -1.70 -14.44
N ALA A 69 -2.61 -0.80 -13.52
CA ALA A 69 -3.19 -1.19 -12.23
C ALA A 69 -4.64 -1.70 -12.36
N GLU A 70 -5.43 -1.15 -13.28
CA GLU A 70 -6.77 -1.67 -13.58
C GLU A 70 -6.71 -3.09 -14.17
N GLU A 71 -5.76 -3.35 -15.07
CA GLU A 71 -5.52 -4.69 -15.61
C GLU A 71 -5.09 -5.68 -14.51
N GLU A 72 -4.12 -5.29 -13.68
CA GLU A 72 -3.65 -6.14 -12.59
C GLU A 72 -4.75 -6.37 -11.53
N ALA A 73 -5.56 -5.36 -11.21
CA ALA A 73 -6.69 -5.50 -10.32
C ALA A 73 -7.68 -6.56 -10.83
N LYS A 74 -8.01 -6.51 -12.13
CA LYS A 74 -8.87 -7.52 -12.77
C LYS A 74 -8.28 -8.93 -12.63
N ASN A 75 -6.98 -9.09 -12.90
CA ASN A 75 -6.28 -10.37 -12.81
C ASN A 75 -6.27 -10.94 -11.40
N ASN A 76 -6.35 -10.08 -10.37
CA ASN A 76 -6.38 -10.46 -8.96
C ASN A 76 -7.79 -10.47 -8.35
N GLY A 77 -8.87 -10.35 -9.14
CA GLY A 77 -10.24 -10.43 -8.65
C GLY A 77 -10.72 -9.20 -7.86
N LEU A 78 -10.08 -8.04 -8.08
CA LEU A 78 -10.51 -6.74 -7.59
C LEU A 78 -11.38 -6.03 -8.63
N ASP A 79 -12.27 -5.14 -8.19
CA ASP A 79 -12.99 -4.23 -9.10
C ASP A 79 -11.99 -3.18 -9.63
N PRO A 80 -11.69 -3.16 -10.95
CA PRO A 80 -10.70 -2.24 -11.53
C PRO A 80 -10.99 -0.78 -11.22
N HIS A 81 -12.26 -0.36 -11.25
CA HIS A 81 -12.59 1.05 -10.99
C HIS A 81 -12.44 1.44 -9.52
N SER A 82 -12.52 0.46 -8.60
CA SER A 82 -12.31 0.72 -7.18
C SER A 82 -10.84 0.92 -6.82
N ILE A 83 -9.90 0.47 -7.66
CA ILE A 83 -8.47 0.56 -7.38
C ILE A 83 -7.85 1.90 -7.81
N THR A 84 -8.43 2.55 -8.82
CA THR A 84 -7.89 3.77 -9.42
C THR A 84 -7.73 4.91 -8.41
N PRO A 85 -8.68 5.18 -7.49
CA PRO A 85 -8.49 6.17 -6.42
C PRO A 85 -7.28 5.85 -5.53
N PHE A 86 -7.08 4.57 -5.18
CA PHE A 86 -5.96 4.14 -4.34
C PHE A 86 -4.61 4.36 -5.05
N ILE A 87 -4.47 3.92 -6.30
CA ILE A 87 -3.23 4.11 -7.06
C ILE A 87 -2.95 5.60 -7.32
N ARG A 88 -3.99 6.40 -7.54
CA ARG A 88 -3.87 7.86 -7.65
C ARG A 88 -3.35 8.48 -6.36
N SER A 89 -3.92 8.12 -5.21
CA SER A 89 -3.46 8.65 -3.92
C SER A 89 -1.98 8.29 -3.65
N LEU A 90 -1.54 7.08 -4.03
CA LEU A 90 -0.14 6.68 -3.96
C LEU A 90 0.75 7.49 -4.92
N MET A 91 0.26 7.84 -6.11
CA MET A 91 0.96 8.71 -7.06
C MET A 91 1.11 10.13 -6.52
N ASP A 92 0.06 10.67 -5.92
CA ASP A 92 0.05 12.03 -5.38
C ASP A 92 0.96 12.14 -4.15
N ALA A 93 0.90 11.19 -3.22
CA ALA A 93 1.83 11.08 -2.10
C ALA A 93 3.29 10.97 -2.59
N SER A 94 3.53 10.17 -3.64
CA SER A 94 4.84 10.05 -4.29
C SER A 94 5.36 11.37 -4.86
N LYS A 95 4.51 12.15 -5.53
CA LYS A 95 4.89 13.48 -6.05
C LYS A 95 5.17 14.45 -4.90
N ALA A 96 4.37 14.42 -3.84
CA ALA A 96 4.56 15.25 -2.65
C ALA A 96 5.92 14.97 -1.96
N ILE A 97 6.29 13.69 -1.78
CA ILE A 97 7.61 13.31 -1.27
C ILE A 97 8.73 13.85 -2.17
N GLN A 98 8.61 13.69 -3.50
CA GLN A 98 9.61 14.19 -4.45
C GLN A 98 9.78 15.71 -4.33
N TYR A 99 8.69 16.47 -4.26
CA TYR A 99 8.73 17.92 -4.10
C TYR A 99 9.39 18.37 -2.81
N ARG A 100 9.11 17.69 -1.69
CA ARG A 100 9.72 18.00 -0.39
C ARG A 100 11.22 17.72 -0.40
N TYR A 101 11.68 16.66 -1.06
CA TYR A 101 13.11 16.43 -1.26
C TYR A 101 13.77 17.53 -2.10
N LEU A 102 13.16 17.91 -3.23
CA LEU A 102 13.67 19.02 -4.04
C LEU A 102 13.77 20.32 -3.23
N ALA A 103 12.78 20.61 -2.38
CA ALA A 103 12.81 21.78 -1.49
C ALA A 103 13.96 21.69 -0.47
N GLN A 104 14.19 20.53 0.14
CA GLN A 104 15.29 20.31 1.09
C GLN A 104 16.66 20.51 0.44
N TRP A 105 16.86 20.01 -0.78
CA TRP A 105 18.15 20.13 -1.49
C TRP A 105 18.43 21.53 -2.03
N ARG A 106 17.45 22.45 -2.04
CA ARG A 106 17.70 23.86 -2.40
C ARG A 106 18.55 24.61 -1.38
N THR A 107 18.41 24.28 -0.10
CA THR A 107 19.11 24.96 1.01
C THR A 107 20.01 24.03 1.81
N GLY A 108 19.96 22.73 1.53
CA GLY A 108 20.73 21.68 2.18
C GLY A 108 21.80 21.08 1.25
N PRO A 109 22.46 20.01 1.69
CA PRO A 109 23.38 19.27 0.85
C PRO A 109 22.64 18.64 -0.34
N GLU A 110 23.31 18.60 -1.50
CA GLU A 110 22.83 17.85 -2.66
C GLU A 110 22.64 16.37 -2.32
N PRO A 111 21.68 15.67 -2.98
CA PRO A 111 21.52 14.25 -2.79
C PRO A 111 22.71 13.47 -3.33
N SER A 112 22.91 12.29 -2.75
CA SER A 112 23.61 11.23 -3.49
C SER A 112 22.74 10.83 -4.68
N PHE A 113 23.28 10.97 -5.89
CA PHE A 113 22.56 10.58 -7.10
C PHE A 113 22.53 9.06 -7.23
N PRO A 114 21.37 8.47 -7.56
CA PRO A 114 21.27 7.02 -7.70
C PRO A 114 22.13 6.52 -8.87
N ILE A 115 22.71 5.33 -8.68
CA ILE A 115 23.44 4.61 -9.73
C ILE A 115 22.45 3.92 -10.69
N GLN A 116 21.31 3.49 -10.16
CA GLN A 116 20.27 2.81 -10.91
C GLN A 116 19.54 3.78 -11.86
N THR A 117 19.10 3.27 -13.00
CA THR A 117 18.28 4.03 -13.94
C THR A 117 16.85 4.19 -13.41
N LEU A 118 16.16 5.24 -13.86
CA LEU A 118 14.75 5.45 -13.52
C LEU A 118 13.85 4.28 -13.96
N SER A 119 14.21 3.55 -15.02
CA SER A 119 13.47 2.36 -15.46
C SER A 119 13.52 1.22 -14.43
N VAL A 120 14.68 0.98 -13.79
CA VAL A 120 14.81 -0.04 -12.74
C VAL A 120 13.99 0.34 -11.51
N THR A 121 14.07 1.60 -11.07
CA THR A 121 13.23 2.08 -9.95
C THR A 121 11.74 1.97 -10.28
N ARG A 122 11.33 2.31 -11.50
CA ARG A 122 9.93 2.15 -11.96
C ARG A 122 9.47 0.69 -11.97
N GLN A 123 10.34 -0.23 -12.35
CA GLN A 123 10.04 -1.66 -12.28
C GLN A 123 9.84 -2.11 -10.82
N ARG A 124 10.68 -1.65 -9.88
CA ARG A 124 10.51 -1.96 -8.46
C ARG A 124 9.20 -1.38 -7.90
N ILE A 125 8.84 -0.15 -8.28
CA ILE A 125 7.54 0.45 -7.91
C ILE A 125 6.39 -0.42 -8.42
N ARG A 126 6.42 -0.85 -9.68
CA ARG A 126 5.39 -1.73 -10.25
C ARG A 126 5.27 -3.07 -9.52
N GLN A 127 6.41 -3.66 -9.14
CA GLN A 127 6.40 -4.90 -8.35
C GLN A 127 5.71 -4.72 -7.00
N LEU A 128 5.99 -3.61 -6.31
CA LEU A 128 5.35 -3.28 -5.04
C LEU A 128 3.86 -2.98 -5.22
N ASP A 129 3.48 -2.26 -6.28
CA ASP A 129 2.08 -2.01 -6.63
C ASP A 129 1.32 -3.34 -6.81
N ASN A 130 1.84 -4.24 -7.63
CA ASN A 130 1.23 -5.56 -7.84
C ASN A 130 1.16 -6.39 -6.55
N GLN A 131 2.22 -6.35 -5.73
CA GLN A 131 2.24 -7.01 -4.42
C GLN A 131 1.14 -6.47 -3.51
N MET A 132 0.93 -5.15 -3.46
CA MET A 132 -0.16 -4.55 -2.69
C MET A 132 -1.52 -5.02 -3.20
N LEU A 133 -1.74 -5.08 -4.52
CA LEU A 133 -3.01 -5.56 -5.09
C LEU A 133 -3.31 -7.01 -4.68
N ILE A 134 -2.32 -7.89 -4.72
CA ILE A 134 -2.44 -9.28 -4.28
C ILE A 134 -2.82 -9.35 -2.80
N ILE A 135 -2.10 -8.61 -1.94
CA ILE A 135 -2.34 -8.58 -0.49
C ILE A 135 -3.73 -8.04 -0.18
N ILE A 136 -4.14 -6.95 -0.83
CA ILE A 136 -5.47 -6.35 -0.67
C ILE A 136 -6.55 -7.35 -1.10
N SER A 137 -6.39 -8.01 -2.25
CA SER A 137 -7.33 -9.02 -2.72
C SER A 137 -7.49 -10.15 -1.69
N GLN A 138 -6.37 -10.70 -1.19
CA GLN A 138 -6.37 -11.74 -0.16
C GLN A 138 -7.05 -11.29 1.14
N ARG A 139 -6.74 -10.08 1.63
CA ARG A 139 -7.37 -9.51 2.83
C ARG A 139 -8.88 -9.41 2.65
N LEU A 140 -9.32 -8.93 1.49
CA LEU A 140 -10.75 -8.79 1.15
C LEU A 140 -11.46 -10.14 0.94
N MET A 141 -10.75 -11.26 0.77
CA MET A 141 -11.37 -12.60 0.82
C MET A 141 -11.83 -12.96 2.23
N VAL A 142 -11.09 -12.49 3.25
CA VAL A 142 -11.38 -12.74 4.67
C VAL A 142 -12.38 -11.71 5.20
N GLY A 143 -12.32 -10.47 4.72
CA GLY A 143 -13.28 -9.42 5.04
C GLY A 143 -12.79 -8.03 4.67
N ALA A 144 -13.64 -7.03 4.79
CA ALA A 144 -13.25 -5.64 4.61
C ALA A 144 -12.21 -5.21 5.67
N PHE A 145 -11.44 -4.16 5.36
CA PHE A 145 -10.59 -3.48 6.33
C PHE A 145 -11.45 -2.91 7.45
N SER A 146 -11.14 -3.27 8.69
CA SER A 146 -11.83 -2.75 9.87
C SER A 146 -11.37 -1.32 10.19
N HIS A 147 -12.08 -0.64 11.09
CA HIS A 147 -11.61 0.64 11.62
C HIS A 147 -10.25 0.48 12.34
N GLU A 148 -10.06 -0.62 13.07
CA GLU A 148 -8.82 -0.92 13.79
C GLU A 148 -7.66 -1.16 12.80
N ASP A 149 -7.90 -1.85 11.69
CA ASP A 149 -6.91 -2.04 10.63
C ASP A 149 -6.42 -0.69 10.09
N MET A 150 -7.35 0.24 9.83
CA MET A 150 -7.02 1.57 9.31
C MET A 150 -6.28 2.45 10.31
N VAL A 151 -6.68 2.40 11.60
CA VAL A 151 -5.97 3.11 12.68
C VAL A 151 -4.55 2.54 12.84
N TRP A 152 -4.41 1.22 12.78
CA TRP A 152 -3.12 0.55 12.87
C TRP A 152 -2.23 0.94 11.68
N LEU A 153 -2.74 0.87 10.44
CA LEU A 153 -2.00 1.29 9.26
C LEU A 153 -1.56 2.75 9.36
N ARG A 154 -2.45 3.66 9.78
CA ARG A 154 -2.12 5.08 9.95
C ARG A 154 -0.98 5.29 10.93
N THR A 155 -0.99 4.57 12.04
CA THR A 155 0.02 4.70 13.10
C THR A 155 1.41 4.24 12.65
N HIS A 156 1.47 3.30 11.69
CA HIS A 156 2.73 2.67 11.27
C HIS A 156 3.18 3.05 9.86
N PHE A 157 2.30 3.63 9.03
CA PHE A 157 2.62 4.08 7.68
C PHE A 157 3.48 5.34 7.76
N ASN A 158 4.79 5.16 7.62
CA ASN A 158 5.77 6.20 7.86
C ASN A 158 6.92 6.06 6.85
N ALA A 159 7.18 7.14 6.15
CA ALA A 159 8.33 7.27 5.28
C ALA A 159 8.88 8.70 5.37
N PRO A 160 10.18 8.92 5.10
CA PRO A 160 10.74 10.26 5.06
C PRO A 160 9.97 11.16 4.07
N ASN A 161 9.66 12.38 4.50
CA ASN A 161 8.90 13.37 3.73
C ASN A 161 7.46 12.96 3.37
N LEU A 162 6.90 11.94 4.00
CA LEU A 162 5.48 11.61 3.95
C LEU A 162 4.78 12.28 5.14
N ASN A 163 3.74 13.07 4.88
CA ASN A 163 3.00 13.81 5.91
C ASN A 163 1.62 13.18 6.19
N GLU A 164 1.01 13.58 7.31
CA GLU A 164 -0.31 13.08 7.74
C GLU A 164 -1.44 13.25 6.71
N SER A 165 -1.43 14.32 5.92
CA SER A 165 -2.43 14.50 4.86
C SER A 165 -2.29 13.43 3.78
N ASP A 166 -1.05 13.16 3.34
CA ASP A 166 -0.78 12.17 2.30
C ASP A 166 -1.20 10.77 2.79
N ILE A 167 -0.89 10.44 4.06
CA ILE A 167 -1.28 9.19 4.71
C ILE A 167 -2.81 9.07 4.75
N SER A 168 -3.49 10.14 5.17
CA SER A 168 -4.95 10.18 5.27
C SER A 168 -5.62 9.94 3.92
N ASP A 169 -5.11 10.57 2.85
CA ASP A 169 -5.64 10.44 1.49
C ASP A 169 -5.44 9.01 0.96
N VAL A 170 -4.27 8.41 1.20
CA VAL A 170 -3.97 7.03 0.81
C VAL A 170 -4.89 6.03 1.51
N LEU A 171 -5.09 6.16 2.82
CA LEU A 171 -5.92 5.23 3.58
C LEU A 171 -7.42 5.41 3.32
N ALA A 172 -7.86 6.65 3.08
CA ALA A 172 -9.22 6.92 2.64
C ALA A 172 -9.49 6.24 1.29
N ALA A 173 -8.57 6.34 0.34
CA ALA A 173 -8.69 5.67 -0.95
C ALA A 173 -8.61 4.13 -0.84
N LEU A 174 -7.76 3.61 0.05
CA LEU A 174 -7.68 2.17 0.34
C LEU A 174 -9.02 1.60 0.84
N SER A 175 -9.77 2.35 1.67
CA SER A 175 -11.07 1.91 2.19
C SER A 175 -12.15 1.73 1.11
N LEU A 176 -11.94 2.29 -0.08
CA LEU A 176 -12.87 2.20 -1.20
C LEU A 176 -12.63 0.96 -2.07
N VAL A 177 -11.47 0.31 -1.91
CA VAL A 177 -11.09 -0.85 -2.72
C VAL A 177 -11.99 -2.04 -2.38
N ARG A 178 -12.51 -2.70 -3.42
CA ARG A 178 -13.42 -3.84 -3.27
C ARG A 178 -13.13 -4.94 -4.27
N ARG A 179 -13.60 -6.15 -3.96
CA ARG A 179 -13.54 -7.29 -4.89
C ARG A 179 -14.52 -7.08 -6.06
N ALA A 180 -14.19 -7.70 -7.19
CA ALA A 180 -15.14 -7.83 -8.28
C ALA A 180 -16.37 -8.63 -7.80
N ARG A 181 -17.56 -8.24 -8.27
CA ARG A 181 -18.82 -8.94 -7.97
C ARG A 181 -18.94 -10.23 -8.75
#